data_AF-A0A966F309-F1
#
_entry.id   AF-A0A966F309-F1
#
_cell.length_a   1.000
_cell.length_b   1.000
_cell.length_c   1.000
_cell.angle_alpha   90.00
_cell.angle_beta   90.00
_cell.angle_gamma   90.00
#
_symmetry.space_group_name_H-M   'P 1'
#
loop_
_entity.id
_entity.type
_entity.pdbx_description
1 polymer ?
#
loop_
_entity_poly.entity_id
_entity_poly.type
_entity_poly.pdbx_seq_one_letter_code
_entity_poly.pdbx_strand_id
1 'polypeptide(L)'
;MKILSRRISALVVVALMAGSCASYRYTRKAEDAKVAENWDAAVYYYLEALASDPGNVSFKMELQRARFKASEGHFQLAMQFKPGGDLARVERELVLAVELDPTHQYAEVELQKVRKDLAVLNQEGGTSKLLEMKKAASEMKVKPPALNPASDEPMSLNFPSPTNVRDIYRAIGQAFGINIMVDPKVRDAKIAIELKNVSARMALENLIQASGHFYKVLDDKTVIVVEDTPQNRRDYEDLVVKTFFLSNGDVKDVNNMLRSLIDARRIAVNESLNSIV
;
A
#
# COMPACT_ATOMS: atom_id res chain seq x y z
N MET A 1 -9.43 50.55 -53.70
CA MET A 1 -9.24 49.12 -53.37
C MET A 1 -7.88 48.77 -52.73
N LYS A 2 -6.73 49.23 -53.24
CA LYS A 2 -5.39 48.89 -52.69
C LYS A 2 -5.10 49.36 -51.25
N ILE A 3 -5.71 50.46 -50.80
CA ILE A 3 -5.49 50.98 -49.44
C ILE A 3 -6.25 50.14 -48.40
N LEU A 4 -7.42 49.61 -48.77
CA LEU A 4 -8.26 48.79 -47.89
C LEU A 4 -7.63 47.40 -47.68
N SER A 5 -7.09 46.77 -48.73
CA SER A 5 -6.38 45.49 -48.60
C SER A 5 -5.12 45.61 -47.74
N ARG A 6 -4.38 46.70 -47.87
CA ARG A 6 -3.16 46.97 -47.10
C ARG A 6 -3.45 47.21 -45.61
N ARG A 7 -4.59 47.83 -45.29
CA ARG A 7 -5.07 48.01 -43.91
C ARG A 7 -5.56 46.71 -43.29
N ILE A 8 -6.24 45.85 -44.06
CA ILE A 8 -6.68 44.52 -43.59
C ILE A 8 -5.45 43.62 -43.34
N SER A 9 -4.47 43.60 -44.25
CA SER A 9 -3.23 42.84 -44.04
C SER A 9 -2.43 43.34 -42.83
N ALA A 10 -2.37 44.66 -42.60
CA ALA A 10 -1.70 45.22 -41.42
C ALA A 10 -2.41 44.84 -40.11
N LEU A 11 -3.76 44.85 -40.10
CA LEU A 11 -4.56 44.42 -38.93
C LEU A 11 -4.39 42.94 -38.61
N VAL A 12 -4.31 42.07 -39.63
CA VAL A 12 -4.08 40.62 -39.44
C VAL A 12 -2.68 40.34 -38.87
N VAL A 13 -1.65 41.05 -39.34
CA VAL A 13 -0.27 40.89 -38.81
C VAL A 13 -0.15 41.38 -37.37
N VAL A 14 -0.80 42.49 -37.02
CA VAL A 14 -0.81 43.00 -35.63
C VAL A 14 -1.55 42.06 -34.69
N ALA A 15 -2.66 41.45 -35.13
CA ALA A 15 -3.39 40.46 -34.34
C ALA A 15 -2.57 39.17 -34.09
N LEU A 16 -1.83 38.68 -35.09
CA LEU A 16 -0.94 37.52 -34.96
C LEU A 16 0.26 37.81 -34.03
N MET A 17 0.81 39.02 -34.06
CA MET A 17 1.90 39.40 -33.15
C MET A 17 1.43 39.59 -31.70
N ALA A 18 0.22 40.12 -31.48
CA ALA A 18 -0.32 40.31 -30.14
C ALA A 18 -0.60 38.97 -29.42
N GLY A 19 -1.10 37.95 -30.14
CA GLY A 19 -1.28 36.60 -29.61
C GLY A 19 0.04 35.94 -29.18
N SER A 20 1.11 36.16 -29.95
CA SER A 20 2.44 35.62 -29.64
C SER A 20 3.05 36.20 -28.36
N CYS A 21 2.88 37.51 -28.10
CA CYS A 21 3.41 38.16 -26.90
C CYS A 21 2.68 37.75 -25.61
N ALA A 22 1.36 37.53 -25.67
CA ALA A 22 0.58 37.07 -24.52
C ALA A 22 0.94 35.62 -24.16
N SER A 23 0.95 34.73 -25.15
CA SER A 23 1.36 33.33 -24.97
C SER A 23 2.79 33.21 -24.43
N TYR A 24 3.74 33.98 -24.95
CA TYR A 24 5.13 34.00 -24.47
C TYR A 24 5.28 34.41 -23.00
N ARG A 25 4.43 35.32 -22.52
CA ARG A 25 4.46 35.74 -21.11
C ARG A 25 3.94 34.65 -20.18
N TYR A 26 2.86 33.97 -20.54
CA TYR A 26 2.28 32.90 -19.73
C TYR A 26 3.17 31.67 -19.71
N THR A 27 3.79 31.30 -20.82
CA THR A 27 4.74 30.18 -20.84
C THR A 27 5.94 30.45 -19.96
N ARG A 28 6.52 31.65 -20.01
CA ARG A 28 7.63 32.01 -19.12
C ARG A 28 7.25 31.86 -17.64
N LYS A 29 6.08 32.36 -17.25
CA LYS A 29 5.57 32.19 -15.87
C LYS A 29 5.31 30.74 -15.50
N ALA A 30 4.85 29.92 -16.45
CA ALA A 30 4.65 28.49 -16.24
C ALA A 30 5.99 27.77 -15.99
N GLU A 31 7.03 28.08 -16.78
CA GLU A 31 8.37 27.53 -16.56
C GLU A 31 8.97 27.99 -15.22
N ASP A 32 8.82 29.28 -14.87
CA ASP A 32 9.27 29.79 -13.57
C ASP A 32 8.56 29.05 -12.41
N ALA A 33 7.25 28.78 -12.55
CA ALA A 33 6.47 28.03 -11.57
C ALA A 33 6.92 26.56 -11.46
N LYS A 34 7.24 25.91 -12.58
CA LYS A 34 7.80 24.55 -12.59
C LYS A 34 9.15 24.48 -11.88
N VAL A 35 10.04 25.43 -12.16
CA VAL A 35 11.36 25.51 -11.52
C VAL A 35 11.22 25.71 -10.01
N ALA A 36 10.20 26.46 -9.59
CA ALA A 36 9.86 26.64 -8.18
C ALA A 36 9.06 25.47 -7.57
N GLU A 37 8.82 24.39 -8.32
CA GLU A 37 7.96 23.24 -7.94
C GLU A 37 6.54 23.63 -7.51
N ASN A 38 6.08 24.82 -7.92
CA ASN A 38 4.71 25.28 -7.72
C ASN A 38 3.85 24.78 -8.89
N TRP A 39 3.53 23.49 -8.85
CA TRP A 39 2.84 22.79 -9.93
C TRP A 39 1.42 23.32 -10.17
N ASP A 40 0.72 23.79 -9.13
CA ASP A 40 -0.60 24.41 -9.28
C ASP A 40 -0.54 25.71 -10.08
N ALA A 41 0.44 26.57 -9.78
CA ALA A 41 0.68 27.78 -10.56
C ALA A 41 1.10 27.44 -12.00
N ALA A 42 1.90 26.38 -12.19
CA ALA A 42 2.27 25.91 -13.53
C ALA A 42 1.04 25.45 -14.33
N VAL A 43 0.14 24.66 -13.72
CA VAL A 43 -1.14 24.26 -14.34
C VAL A 43 -1.94 25.48 -14.76
N TYR A 44 -2.10 26.46 -13.87
CA TYR A 44 -2.82 27.71 -14.17
C TYR A 44 -2.21 28.45 -15.36
N TYR A 45 -0.90 28.69 -15.36
CA TYR A 45 -0.25 29.43 -16.44
C TYR A 45 -0.23 28.69 -17.77
N TYR A 46 -0.15 27.35 -17.78
CA TYR A 46 -0.32 26.58 -19.01
C TYR A 46 -1.76 26.59 -19.54
N LEU A 47 -2.77 26.64 -18.67
CA LEU A 47 -4.16 26.85 -19.09
C LEU A 47 -4.33 28.20 -19.79
N GLU A 48 -3.76 29.28 -19.25
CA GLU A 48 -3.78 30.62 -19.86
C GLU A 48 -3.02 30.66 -21.20
N ALA A 49 -1.85 30.00 -21.27
CA ALA A 49 -1.08 29.88 -22.50
C ALA A 49 -1.87 29.10 -23.57
N LEU A 50 -2.55 28.01 -23.18
CA LEU A 50 -3.38 27.21 -24.08
C LEU A 50 -4.66 27.93 -24.50
N ALA A 51 -5.25 28.77 -23.64
CA ALA A 51 -6.38 29.61 -24.01
C ALA A 51 -6.01 30.62 -25.10
N SER A 52 -4.76 31.12 -25.07
CA SER A 52 -4.22 32.04 -26.07
C SER A 52 -3.82 31.35 -27.38
N ASP A 53 -3.38 30.08 -27.32
CA ASP A 53 -3.06 29.25 -28.48
C ASP A 53 -3.56 27.79 -28.30
N PRO A 54 -4.85 27.51 -28.57
CA PRO A 54 -5.45 26.18 -28.31
C PRO A 54 -4.92 25.04 -29.19
N GLY A 55 -4.24 25.37 -30.30
CA GLY A 55 -3.66 24.41 -31.23
C GLY A 55 -2.30 23.88 -30.77
N ASN A 56 -1.68 24.50 -29.77
CA ASN A 56 -0.32 24.22 -29.38
C ASN A 56 -0.17 22.87 -28.66
N VAL A 57 0.42 21.90 -29.35
CA VAL A 57 0.66 20.55 -28.80
C VAL A 57 1.63 20.58 -27.63
N SER A 58 2.64 21.46 -27.66
CA SER A 58 3.62 21.56 -26.58
C SER A 58 2.96 22.03 -25.29
N PHE A 59 2.07 23.03 -25.33
CA PHE A 59 1.34 23.49 -24.14
C PHE A 59 0.41 22.42 -23.58
N LYS A 60 -0.25 21.64 -24.44
CA LYS A 60 -1.07 20.50 -24.00
C LYS A 60 -0.23 19.47 -23.26
N MET A 61 0.93 19.11 -23.80
CA MET A 61 1.83 18.13 -23.17
C MET A 61 2.37 18.64 -21.83
N GLU A 62 2.81 19.90 -21.76
CA GLU A 62 3.32 20.49 -20.52
C GLU A 62 2.22 20.67 -19.47
N LEU A 63 1.00 21.04 -19.87
CA LEU A 63 -0.16 21.08 -18.98
C LEU A 63 -0.44 19.71 -18.37
N GLN A 64 -0.38 18.63 -19.17
CA GLN A 64 -0.58 17.27 -18.64
C GLN A 64 0.49 16.89 -17.64
N ARG A 65 1.76 17.22 -17.91
CA ARG A 65 2.87 17.00 -16.95
C ARG A 65 2.68 17.77 -15.66
N ALA A 66 2.30 19.06 -15.76
CA ALA A 66 2.05 19.91 -14.60
C ALA A 66 0.88 19.38 -13.76
N ARG A 67 -0.21 18.93 -14.41
CA ARG A 67 -1.37 18.31 -13.74
C ARG A 67 -1.00 17.03 -13.01
N PHE A 68 -0.24 16.15 -13.66
CA PHE A 68 0.25 14.92 -13.03
C PHE A 68 1.07 15.23 -11.78
N LYS A 69 2.01 16.17 -11.86
CA LYS A 69 2.84 16.59 -10.72
C LYS A 69 2.04 17.26 -9.60
N ALA A 70 1.09 18.12 -9.95
CA ALA A 70 0.19 18.75 -8.98
C ALA A 70 -0.70 17.69 -8.28
N SER A 71 -1.21 16.71 -9.05
CA SER A 71 -1.98 15.59 -8.51
C SER A 71 -1.17 14.79 -7.49
N GLU A 72 0.08 14.43 -7.81
CA GLU A 72 1.00 13.75 -6.88
C GLU A 72 1.19 14.58 -5.59
N GLY A 73 1.40 15.89 -5.71
CA GLY A 73 1.58 16.79 -4.57
C GLY A 73 0.36 16.86 -3.65
N HIS A 74 -0.84 17.04 -4.21
CA HIS A 74 -2.09 17.03 -3.46
C HIS A 74 -2.36 15.67 -2.80
N PHE A 75 -2.08 14.58 -3.49
CA PHE A 75 -2.20 13.25 -2.91
C PHE A 75 -1.25 13.06 -1.71
N GLN A 76 0.00 13.49 -1.83
CA GLN A 76 0.97 13.44 -0.72
C GLN A 76 0.51 14.29 0.47
N LEU A 77 0.02 15.50 0.25
CA LEU A 77 -0.56 16.36 1.29
C LEU A 77 -1.75 15.66 1.99
N ALA A 78 -2.65 15.05 1.22
CA ALA A 78 -3.75 14.26 1.79
C ALA A 78 -3.24 13.15 2.72
N MET A 79 -2.21 12.42 2.30
CA MET A 79 -1.62 11.34 3.11
C MET A 79 -0.93 11.87 4.37
N GLN A 80 -0.40 13.10 4.37
CA GLN A 80 0.15 13.74 5.56
C GLN A 80 -0.92 14.13 6.58
N PHE A 81 -2.11 14.57 6.13
CA PHE A 81 -3.21 14.93 7.04
C PHE A 81 -4.01 13.73 7.55
N LYS A 82 -3.96 12.61 6.83
CA LYS A 82 -4.73 11.40 7.16
C LYS A 82 -4.49 10.86 8.58
N PRO A 83 -3.26 10.77 9.11
CA PRO A 83 -3.01 10.37 10.49
C PRO A 83 -3.60 11.34 11.53
N GLY A 84 -3.70 12.63 11.18
CA GLY A 84 -4.27 13.66 12.05
C GLY A 84 -5.80 13.59 12.19
N GLY A 85 -6.46 12.75 11.38
CA GLY A 85 -7.90 12.53 11.46
C GLY A 85 -8.76 13.66 10.90
N ASP A 86 -8.17 14.72 10.33
CA ASP A 86 -8.88 15.79 9.63
C ASP A 86 -9.36 15.31 8.25
N LEU A 87 -10.38 14.46 8.26
CA LEU A 87 -10.93 13.84 7.06
C LEU A 87 -11.48 14.87 6.07
N ALA A 88 -11.95 16.02 6.54
CA ALA A 88 -12.43 17.09 5.66
C ALA A 88 -11.28 17.70 4.86
N ARG A 89 -10.11 17.90 5.49
CA ARG A 89 -8.92 18.36 4.76
C ARG A 89 -8.38 17.29 3.83
N VAL A 90 -8.32 16.04 4.27
CA VAL A 90 -7.91 14.90 3.44
C VAL A 90 -8.80 14.80 2.19
N GLU A 91 -10.12 14.94 2.34
CA GLU A 91 -11.05 14.91 1.21
C GLU A 91 -10.74 16.01 0.19
N ARG A 92 -10.57 17.26 0.63
CA ARG A 92 -10.29 18.38 -0.29
C ARG A 92 -9.05 18.15 -1.13
N GLU A 93 -7.96 17.70 -0.49
CA GLU A 93 -6.71 17.41 -1.19
C GLU A 93 -6.86 16.22 -2.17
N LEU A 94 -7.57 15.16 -1.77
CA LEU A 94 -7.83 14.02 -2.67
C LEU A 94 -8.72 14.37 -3.85
N VAL A 95 -9.71 15.26 -3.68
CA VAL A 95 -10.53 15.77 -4.78
C VAL A 95 -9.64 16.48 -5.81
N LEU A 96 -8.76 17.38 -5.36
CA LEU A 96 -7.82 18.07 -6.26
C LEU A 96 -6.91 17.07 -6.98
N ALA A 97 -6.38 16.06 -6.27
CA ALA A 97 -5.55 15.04 -6.88
C ALA A 97 -6.27 14.28 -8.01
N VAL A 98 -7.53 13.86 -7.79
CA VAL A 98 -8.33 13.15 -8.79
C VAL A 98 -8.76 14.06 -9.95
N GLU A 99 -9.09 15.33 -9.68
CA GLU A 99 -9.47 16.29 -10.72
C GLU A 99 -8.30 16.64 -11.65
N LEU A 100 -7.10 16.74 -11.08
CA LEU A 100 -5.88 17.02 -11.82
C LEU A 100 -5.42 15.81 -12.64
N ASP A 101 -5.51 14.60 -12.08
CA ASP A 101 -5.22 13.33 -12.77
C ASP A 101 -6.31 12.27 -12.50
N PRO A 102 -7.30 12.13 -13.40
CA PRO A 102 -8.34 11.10 -13.29
C PRO A 102 -7.81 9.67 -13.40
N THR A 103 -6.58 9.45 -13.85
CA THR A 103 -5.96 8.13 -13.94
C THR A 103 -5.32 7.68 -12.63
N HIS A 104 -5.25 8.57 -11.63
CA HIS A 104 -4.68 8.28 -10.32
C HIS A 104 -5.62 7.39 -9.47
N GLN A 105 -5.69 6.10 -9.82
CA GLN A 105 -6.59 5.12 -9.18
C GLN A 105 -6.49 5.07 -7.66
N TYR A 106 -5.29 5.26 -7.10
CA TYR A 106 -5.10 5.22 -5.65
C TYR A 106 -5.74 6.43 -4.93
N ALA A 107 -5.65 7.63 -5.50
CA ALA A 107 -6.28 8.83 -4.96
C ALA A 107 -7.81 8.67 -4.99
N GLU A 108 -8.36 8.10 -6.06
CA GLU A 108 -9.79 7.80 -6.18
C GLU A 108 -10.26 6.80 -5.11
N VAL A 109 -9.54 5.70 -4.92
CA VAL A 109 -9.87 4.70 -3.89
C VAL A 109 -9.82 5.30 -2.48
N GLU A 110 -8.81 6.13 -2.19
CA GLU A 110 -8.73 6.81 -0.90
C GLU A 110 -9.82 7.87 -0.71
N LEU A 111 -10.18 8.61 -1.77
CA LEU A 111 -11.25 9.58 -1.75
C LEU A 111 -12.59 8.91 -1.41
N GLN A 112 -12.87 7.76 -2.02
CA GLN A 112 -14.08 6.99 -1.74
C GLN A 112 -14.13 6.51 -0.28
N LYS A 113 -12.99 6.06 0.28
CA LYS A 113 -12.91 5.68 1.71
C LYS A 113 -13.19 6.86 2.62
N VAL A 114 -12.56 8.01 2.36
CA VAL A 114 -12.73 9.21 3.17
C VAL A 114 -14.17 9.73 3.10
N ARG A 115 -14.78 9.74 1.91
CA ARG A 115 -16.20 10.08 1.74
C ARG A 115 -17.12 9.15 2.51
N LYS A 116 -16.83 7.85 2.54
CA LYS A 116 -17.58 6.88 3.33
C LYS A 116 -17.45 7.17 4.83
N ASP A 117 -16.24 7.43 5.32
CA ASP A 117 -16.00 7.78 6.72
C ASP A 117 -16.71 9.10 7.10
N LEU A 118 -16.65 10.13 6.25
CA LEU A 118 -17.35 11.41 6.44
C LEU A 118 -18.87 11.25 6.42
N ALA A 119 -19.41 10.42 5.51
CA ALA A 119 -20.83 10.13 5.46
C ALA A 119 -21.33 9.46 6.75
N VAL A 120 -20.51 8.60 7.37
CA VAL A 120 -20.82 8.01 8.69
C VAL A 120 -20.73 9.07 9.78
N LEU A 121 -19.70 9.93 9.78
CA LEU A 121 -19.53 11.00 10.78
C LEU A 121 -20.67 12.01 10.79
N ASN A 122 -21.25 12.30 9.63
CA ASN A 122 -22.36 13.24 9.48
C ASN A 122 -23.71 12.66 9.98
N GLN A 123 -23.77 11.38 10.35
CA GLN A 123 -24.97 10.77 10.94
C GLN A 123 -25.01 11.00 12.46
N GLU A 124 -26.21 10.93 13.05
CA GLU A 124 -26.36 10.93 14.52
C GLU A 124 -25.60 9.74 15.13
N GLY A 125 -24.77 10.01 16.14
CA GLY A 125 -23.86 8.99 16.69
C GLY A 125 -22.74 8.56 15.74
N GLY A 126 -22.49 9.31 14.66
CA GLY A 126 -21.52 8.97 13.63
C GLY A 126 -20.11 8.69 14.15
N THR A 127 -19.67 9.42 15.18
CA THR A 127 -18.36 9.20 15.81
C THR A 127 -18.24 7.82 16.45
N SER A 128 -19.23 7.37 17.23
CA SER A 128 -19.18 6.04 17.85
C SER A 128 -19.30 4.94 16.81
N LYS A 129 -20.22 5.10 15.85
CA LYS A 129 -20.42 4.16 14.75
C LYS A 129 -19.17 4.01 13.89
N LEU A 130 -18.49 5.11 13.55
CA LEU A 130 -17.23 5.05 12.80
C LEU A 130 -16.15 4.33 13.60
N LEU A 131 -16.08 4.54 14.91
CA LEU A 131 -15.11 3.91 15.79
C LEU A 131 -15.36 2.39 15.90
N GLU A 132 -16.62 1.96 16.01
CA GLU A 132 -17.01 0.55 15.96
C GLU A 132 -16.68 -0.08 14.60
N MET A 133 -16.99 0.61 13.50
CA MET A 133 -16.64 0.14 12.15
C MET A 133 -15.13 0.00 11.95
N LYS A 134 -14.33 0.96 12.46
CA LYS A 134 -12.87 0.89 12.41
C LYS A 134 -12.33 -0.23 13.29
N LYS A 135 -12.93 -0.45 14.46
CA LYS A 135 -12.57 -1.56 15.35
C LYS A 135 -12.88 -2.90 14.69
N ALA A 136 -14.09 -3.11 14.17
CA ALA A 136 -14.47 -4.30 13.43
C ALA A 136 -13.58 -4.51 12.19
N ALA A 137 -13.27 -3.46 11.43
CA ALA A 137 -12.35 -3.54 10.30
C ALA A 137 -10.90 -3.85 10.72
N SER A 138 -10.46 -3.41 11.89
CA SER A 138 -9.14 -3.76 12.45
C SER A 138 -9.08 -5.20 12.98
N GLU A 139 -10.22 -5.74 13.42
CA GLU A 139 -10.38 -7.14 13.81
C GLU A 139 -10.48 -8.05 12.58
N MET A 140 -11.07 -7.56 11.49
CA MET A 140 -11.10 -8.24 10.18
C MET A 140 -9.83 -8.08 9.35
N LYS A 141 -9.00 -7.04 9.60
CA LYS A 141 -7.65 -6.92 9.02
C LYS A 141 -6.85 -8.08 9.55
N VAL A 142 -6.83 -9.16 8.77
CA VAL A 142 -6.10 -10.42 8.93
C VAL A 142 -4.93 -10.26 9.90
N LYS A 143 -5.20 -10.37 11.21
CA LYS A 143 -4.17 -10.81 12.12
C LYS A 143 -3.94 -12.24 11.68
N PRO A 144 -2.71 -12.64 11.32
CA PRO A 144 -2.41 -14.04 11.07
C PRO A 144 -3.03 -14.81 12.23
N PRO A 145 -3.90 -15.81 11.96
CA PRO A 145 -4.57 -16.53 13.03
C PRO A 145 -3.50 -16.99 14.01
N ALA A 146 -3.67 -16.65 15.28
CA ALA A 146 -2.73 -16.99 16.33
C ALA A 146 -3.28 -18.22 17.04
N LEU A 147 -2.45 -19.26 17.16
CA LEU A 147 -2.84 -20.48 17.84
C LEU A 147 -3.19 -20.17 19.30
N ASN A 148 -4.40 -20.52 19.71
CA ASN A 148 -4.95 -20.40 21.06
C ASN A 148 -5.30 -21.80 21.60
N PRO A 149 -4.36 -22.47 22.30
CA PRO A 149 -4.58 -23.79 22.86
C PRO A 149 -5.75 -23.83 23.85
N ALA A 150 -6.32 -25.02 24.07
CA ALA A 150 -7.40 -25.18 25.05
C ALA A 150 -6.90 -25.09 26.50
N SER A 151 -5.59 -25.30 26.71
CA SER A 151 -4.92 -25.16 28.01
C SER A 151 -3.57 -24.49 27.83
N ASP A 152 -3.28 -23.50 28.68
CA ASP A 152 -1.98 -22.84 28.79
C ASP A 152 -1.06 -23.54 29.82
N GLU A 153 -1.54 -24.60 30.47
CA GLU A 153 -0.75 -25.34 31.45
C GLU A 153 0.41 -26.07 30.77
N PRO A 154 1.66 -25.92 31.24
CA PRO A 154 2.78 -26.64 30.70
C PRO A 154 2.63 -28.15 30.93
N MET A 155 2.90 -28.94 29.89
CA MET A 155 2.84 -30.40 29.97
C MET A 155 4.19 -31.03 29.62
N SER A 156 4.40 -32.25 30.09
CA SER A 156 5.58 -33.03 29.74
C SER A 156 5.17 -34.23 28.88
N LEU A 157 5.84 -34.42 27.76
CA LEU A 157 5.63 -35.52 26.82
C LEU A 157 6.98 -36.19 26.57
N ASN A 158 7.05 -37.51 26.76
CA ASN A 158 8.30 -38.24 26.60
C ASN A 158 8.13 -39.38 25.58
N PHE A 159 8.91 -39.33 24.51
CA PHE A 159 9.00 -40.35 23.47
C PHE A 159 10.43 -40.92 23.44
N PRO A 160 10.77 -41.84 24.37
CA PRO A 160 12.15 -42.32 24.54
C PRO A 160 12.62 -43.25 23.41
N SER A 161 11.69 -43.79 22.63
CA SER A 161 11.99 -44.61 21.45
C SER A 161 11.60 -43.87 20.17
N PRO A 162 12.30 -44.09 19.04
CA PRO A 162 11.98 -43.47 17.76
C PRO A 162 10.52 -43.72 17.35
N THR A 163 9.69 -42.68 17.45
CA THR A 163 8.24 -42.72 17.20
C THR A 163 7.92 -41.95 15.93
N ASN A 164 6.91 -42.36 15.16
CA ASN A 164 6.54 -41.65 13.93
C ASN A 164 6.12 -40.21 14.28
N VAL A 165 6.70 -39.24 13.59
CA VAL A 165 6.46 -37.80 13.80
C VAL A 165 4.97 -37.43 13.74
N ARG A 166 4.17 -38.11 12.89
CA ARG A 166 2.71 -37.92 12.79
C ARG A 166 1.98 -38.33 14.06
N ASP A 167 2.45 -39.37 14.74
CA ASP A 167 1.87 -39.81 16.02
C ASP A 167 2.24 -38.85 17.15
N ILE A 168 3.45 -38.31 17.12
CA ILE A 168 3.89 -37.27 18.08
C ILE A 168 3.04 -36.00 17.91
N TYR A 169 2.78 -35.54 16.67
CA TYR A 169 1.85 -34.43 16.42
C TYR A 169 0.45 -34.71 16.96
N ARG A 170 -0.09 -35.91 16.73
CA ARG A 170 -1.40 -36.30 17.24
C ARG A 170 -1.45 -36.24 18.77
N ALA A 171 -0.40 -36.72 19.44
CA ALA A 171 -0.30 -36.68 20.88
C ALA A 171 -0.22 -35.25 21.43
N ILE A 172 0.56 -34.36 20.79
CA ILE A 172 0.61 -32.93 21.15
C ILE A 172 -0.77 -32.28 20.98
N GLY A 173 -1.46 -32.57 19.86
CA GLY A 173 -2.79 -32.03 19.60
C GLY A 173 -3.82 -32.45 20.65
N GLN A 174 -3.79 -33.72 21.05
CA GLN A 174 -4.64 -34.25 22.11
C GLN A 174 -4.30 -33.67 23.49
N ALA A 175 -3.02 -33.51 23.82
CA ALA A 175 -2.59 -33.00 25.12
C ALA A 175 -3.03 -31.54 25.34
N PHE A 176 -2.89 -30.69 24.31
CA PHE A 176 -3.17 -29.25 24.42
C PHE A 176 -4.52 -28.82 23.83
N GLY A 177 -5.33 -29.77 23.36
CA GLY A 177 -6.65 -29.50 22.79
C GLY A 177 -6.62 -28.68 21.50
N ILE A 178 -5.61 -28.92 20.64
CA ILE A 178 -5.46 -28.30 19.32
C ILE A 178 -5.54 -29.35 18.21
N ASN A 179 -6.13 -28.97 17.08
CA ASN A 179 -6.21 -29.79 15.87
C ASN A 179 -4.93 -29.61 15.07
N ILE A 180 -4.12 -30.67 14.98
CA ILE A 180 -2.91 -30.68 14.15
C ILE A 180 -3.19 -31.53 12.92
N MET A 181 -3.32 -30.87 11.77
CA MET A 181 -3.38 -31.51 10.46
C MET A 181 -1.96 -31.65 9.91
N VAL A 182 -1.60 -32.80 9.38
CA VAL A 182 -0.30 -33.01 8.73
C VAL A 182 -0.56 -33.19 7.23
N ASP A 183 0.16 -32.42 6.41
CA ASP A 183 0.04 -32.52 4.95
C ASP A 183 0.42 -33.94 4.48
N PRO A 184 -0.35 -34.56 3.57
CA PRO A 184 -0.07 -35.90 3.06
C PRO A 184 1.35 -36.08 2.47
N LYS A 185 1.97 -35.00 1.98
CA LYS A 185 3.30 -35.00 1.38
C LYS A 185 4.43 -35.03 2.41
N VAL A 186 4.14 -34.80 3.70
CA VAL A 186 5.14 -34.89 4.77
C VAL A 186 5.67 -36.30 4.86
N ARG A 187 6.99 -36.45 4.73
CA ARG A 187 7.66 -37.75 4.86
C ARG A 187 7.50 -38.36 6.25
N ASP A 188 7.32 -39.68 6.29
CA ASP A 188 7.37 -40.42 7.54
C ASP A 188 8.81 -40.42 8.08
N ALA A 189 8.98 -39.84 9.27
CA ALA A 189 10.22 -39.82 10.01
C ALA A 189 9.98 -40.34 11.43
N LYS A 190 10.97 -41.06 11.98
CA LYS A 190 10.94 -41.50 13.37
C LYS A 190 11.89 -40.64 14.20
N ILE A 191 11.38 -40.06 15.28
CA ILE A 191 12.13 -39.15 16.14
C ILE A 191 11.94 -39.60 17.60
N ALA A 192 13.02 -39.52 18.38
CA ALA A 192 12.95 -39.61 19.84
C ALA A 192 13.06 -38.19 20.39
N ILE A 193 12.08 -37.78 21.22
CA ILE A 193 12.01 -36.42 21.75
C ILE A 193 11.49 -36.45 23.17
N GLU A 194 12.12 -35.64 24.03
CA GLU A 194 11.71 -35.45 25.41
C GLU A 194 11.34 -33.98 25.61
N LEU A 195 10.07 -33.73 25.91
CA LEU A 195 9.51 -32.41 26.14
C LEU A 195 9.14 -32.31 27.63
N LYS A 196 9.82 -31.43 28.38
CA LYS A 196 9.58 -31.24 29.82
C LYS A 196 9.00 -29.87 30.09
N ASN A 197 7.84 -29.83 30.74
CA ASN A 197 7.20 -28.59 31.21
C ASN A 197 7.11 -27.53 30.10
N VAL A 198 6.65 -27.94 28.92
CA VAL A 198 6.54 -27.06 27.73
C VAL A 198 5.09 -26.67 27.49
N SER A 199 4.88 -25.45 26.99
CA SER A 199 3.58 -25.04 26.46
C SER A 199 3.28 -25.72 25.13
N ALA A 200 2.02 -25.67 24.67
CA ALA A 200 1.61 -26.19 23.37
C ALA A 200 2.47 -25.64 22.22
N ARG A 201 2.72 -24.32 22.26
CA ARG A 201 3.55 -23.61 21.26
C ARG A 201 4.97 -24.14 21.26
N MET A 202 5.60 -24.23 22.43
CA MET A 202 6.97 -24.72 22.55
C MET A 202 7.10 -26.19 22.15
N ALA A 203 6.14 -27.03 22.53
CA ALA A 203 6.10 -28.44 22.12
C ALA A 203 6.06 -28.57 20.59
N LEU A 204 5.18 -27.80 19.95
CA LEU A 204 5.02 -27.78 18.50
C LEU A 204 6.28 -27.25 17.80
N GLU A 205 6.82 -26.11 18.25
CA GLU A 205 8.04 -25.50 17.71
C GLU A 205 9.24 -26.43 17.81
N ASN A 206 9.46 -27.06 18.96
CA ASN A 206 10.56 -28.01 19.16
C ASN A 206 10.46 -29.21 18.23
N LEU A 207 9.25 -29.78 18.08
CA LEU A 207 9.05 -30.93 17.19
C LEU A 207 9.28 -30.55 15.73
N ILE A 208 8.75 -29.40 15.31
CA ILE A 208 8.89 -28.88 13.96
C ILE A 208 10.35 -28.60 13.60
N GLN A 209 11.12 -28.03 14.54
CA GLN A 209 12.55 -27.81 14.36
C GLN A 209 13.31 -29.14 14.25
N ALA A 210 12.95 -30.15 15.06
CA ALA A 210 13.58 -31.46 15.01
C ALA A 210 13.24 -32.25 13.74
N SER A 211 12.06 -32.03 13.15
CA SER A 211 11.60 -32.76 11.97
C SER A 211 11.81 -32.04 10.64
N GLY A 212 12.26 -30.77 10.65
CA GLY A 212 12.41 -29.97 9.43
C GLY A 212 11.07 -29.61 8.78
N HIS A 213 10.06 -29.37 9.60
CA HIS A 213 8.74 -28.95 9.17
C HIS A 213 8.54 -27.45 9.38
N PHE A 214 7.40 -26.91 8.96
CA PHE A 214 6.84 -25.68 9.52
C PHE A 214 5.32 -25.84 9.66
N TYR A 215 4.69 -24.91 10.36
CA TYR A 215 3.24 -24.90 10.50
C TYR A 215 2.64 -23.59 10.02
N LYS A 216 1.42 -23.68 9.50
CA LYS A 216 0.52 -22.54 9.29
C LYS A 216 -0.66 -22.70 10.24
N VAL A 217 -0.99 -21.63 10.94
CA VAL A 217 -2.23 -21.57 11.71
C VAL A 217 -3.39 -21.37 10.73
N LEU A 218 -4.40 -22.22 10.78
CA LEU A 218 -5.61 -22.11 9.96
C LEU A 218 -6.69 -21.33 10.69
N ASP A 219 -6.85 -21.60 11.98
CA ASP A 219 -7.78 -20.92 12.89
C ASP A 219 -7.25 -20.96 14.33
N ASP A 220 -8.05 -20.50 15.29
CA ASP A 220 -7.64 -20.40 16.70
C ASP A 220 -7.24 -21.74 17.33
N LYS A 221 -7.71 -22.87 16.79
CA LYS A 221 -7.44 -24.21 17.34
C LYS A 221 -6.79 -25.17 16.35
N THR A 222 -6.63 -24.78 15.10
CA THR A 222 -6.21 -25.66 14.02
C THR A 222 -4.93 -25.16 13.37
N VAL A 223 -3.96 -26.06 13.24
CA VAL A 223 -2.74 -25.83 12.47
C VAL A 223 -2.57 -26.90 11.41
N ILE A 224 -1.98 -26.52 10.28
CA ILE A 224 -1.46 -27.45 9.29
C ILE A 224 0.06 -27.49 9.35
N VAL A 225 0.62 -28.69 9.42
CA VAL A 225 2.06 -28.96 9.42
C VAL A 225 2.47 -29.49 8.06
N VAL A 226 3.54 -28.93 7.52
CA VAL A 226 4.07 -29.18 6.18
C VAL A 226 5.60 -29.24 6.22
N GLU A 227 6.25 -29.82 5.21
CA GLU A 227 7.71 -29.80 5.13
C GLU A 227 8.23 -28.37 4.93
N ASP A 228 9.35 -28.03 5.58
CA ASP A 228 10.00 -26.73 5.43
C ASP A 228 10.77 -26.64 4.11
N THR A 229 10.04 -26.36 3.04
CA THR A 229 10.59 -26.16 1.70
C THR A 229 10.25 -24.77 1.18
N PRO A 230 11.10 -24.16 0.34
CA PRO A 230 10.80 -22.88 -0.29
C PRO A 230 9.50 -22.88 -1.11
N GLN A 231 9.05 -24.04 -1.59
CA GLN A 231 7.78 -24.18 -2.29
C GLN A 231 6.60 -24.13 -1.30
N ASN A 232 6.62 -24.96 -0.26
CA ASN A 232 5.55 -24.96 0.75
C ASN A 232 5.45 -23.60 1.47
N ARG A 233 6.59 -22.96 1.78
CA ARG A 233 6.62 -21.59 2.32
C ARG A 233 5.82 -20.61 1.44
N ARG A 234 5.96 -20.69 0.11
CA ARG A 234 5.19 -19.85 -0.83
C ARG A 234 3.71 -20.19 -0.89
N ASP A 235 3.38 -21.47 -0.78
CA ASP A 235 2.01 -21.98 -0.92
C ASP A 235 1.19 -21.77 0.35
N TYR A 236 1.84 -21.77 1.53
CA TYR A 236 1.17 -21.69 2.83
C TYR A 236 1.42 -20.38 3.59
N GLU A 237 2.52 -19.64 3.41
CA GLU A 237 2.66 -18.33 4.08
C GLU A 237 1.71 -17.30 3.46
N ASP A 238 0.96 -16.59 4.31
CA ASP A 238 0.08 -15.52 3.85
C ASP A 238 0.92 -14.33 3.40
N LEU A 239 0.76 -13.96 2.12
CA LEU A 239 1.37 -12.76 1.57
C LEU A 239 0.50 -11.56 1.95
N VAL A 240 0.95 -10.77 2.93
CA VAL A 240 0.33 -9.49 3.24
C VAL A 240 1.05 -8.41 2.44
N VAL A 241 0.32 -7.76 1.53
CA VAL A 241 0.82 -6.58 0.81
C VAL A 241 0.62 -5.36 1.69
N LYS A 242 1.70 -4.64 2.02
CA LYS A 242 1.64 -3.44 2.86
C LYS A 242 2.53 -2.35 2.30
N THR A 243 1.91 -1.24 1.93
CA THR A 243 2.63 -0.05 1.47
C THR A 243 3.11 0.79 2.66
N PHE A 244 4.41 1.09 2.65
CA PHE A 244 5.08 1.98 3.58
C PHE A 244 5.50 3.24 2.83
N PHE A 245 4.86 4.36 3.13
CA PHE A 245 5.26 5.67 2.63
C PHE A 245 6.41 6.20 3.47
N LEU A 246 7.44 6.72 2.82
CA LEU A 246 8.61 7.28 3.47
C LEU A 246 8.42 8.79 3.61
N SER A 247 8.42 9.26 4.85
CA SER A 247 8.36 10.70 5.14
C SER A 247 9.71 11.39 4.94
N ASN A 248 10.82 10.64 5.05
CA ASN A 248 12.18 11.13 4.90
C ASN A 248 13.06 10.03 4.27
N GLY A 249 14.00 10.42 3.41
CA GLY A 249 14.93 9.52 2.74
C GLY A 249 14.45 9.06 1.36
N ASP A 250 15.41 8.67 0.51
CA ASP A 250 15.17 8.18 -0.84
C ASP A 250 14.71 6.71 -0.82
N VAL A 251 13.62 6.42 -1.53
CA VAL A 251 13.00 5.10 -1.56
C VAL A 251 13.91 4.01 -2.14
N LYS A 252 14.82 4.34 -3.06
CA LYS A 252 15.79 3.38 -3.62
C LYS A 252 16.83 2.99 -2.59
N ASP A 253 17.33 3.97 -1.84
CA ASP A 253 18.31 3.72 -0.78
C ASP A 253 17.71 2.85 0.33
N VAL A 254 16.49 3.16 0.76
CA VAL A 254 15.78 2.35 1.75
C VAL A 254 15.49 0.94 1.22
N ASN A 255 15.05 0.80 -0.04
CA ASN A 255 14.85 -0.52 -0.65
C ASN A 255 16.15 -1.33 -0.72
N ASN A 256 17.28 -0.71 -1.08
CA ASN A 256 18.58 -1.38 -1.13
C ASN A 256 19.02 -1.86 0.26
N MET A 257 18.81 -1.03 1.28
CA MET A 257 19.07 -1.39 2.67
C MET A 257 18.17 -2.52 3.17
N LEU A 258 16.87 -2.51 2.83
CA LEU A 258 15.96 -3.60 3.19
C LEU A 258 16.35 -4.91 2.51
N ARG A 259 16.72 -4.87 1.22
CA ARG A 259 17.19 -6.06 0.50
C ARG A 259 18.47 -6.65 1.11
N SER A 260 19.39 -5.82 1.60
CA SER A 260 20.63 -6.29 2.21
C SER A 260 20.48 -6.78 3.64
N LEU A 261 19.62 -6.15 4.46
CA LEU A 261 19.48 -6.49 5.87
C LEU A 261 18.62 -7.72 6.13
N ILE A 262 17.54 -7.90 5.36
CA ILE A 262 16.54 -8.96 5.62
C ILE A 262 16.31 -9.90 4.43
N ASP A 263 17.20 -9.86 3.42
CA ASP A 263 17.08 -10.63 2.16
C ASP A 263 15.66 -10.51 1.55
N ALA A 264 15.10 -9.31 1.58
CA ALA A 264 13.72 -9.10 1.16
C ALA A 264 13.58 -9.19 -0.37
N ARG A 265 13.13 -10.34 -0.85
CA ARG A 265 13.00 -10.64 -2.30
C ARG A 265 11.73 -10.09 -2.95
N ARG A 266 10.73 -9.72 -2.16
CA ARG A 266 9.39 -9.30 -2.62
C ARG A 266 9.09 -7.88 -2.18
N ILE A 267 9.91 -6.94 -2.66
CA ILE A 267 9.73 -5.51 -2.45
C ILE A 267 9.55 -4.81 -3.79
N ALA A 268 8.51 -4.00 -3.91
CA ALA A 268 8.32 -3.08 -5.03
C ALA A 268 8.51 -1.63 -4.58
N VAL A 269 9.14 -0.82 -5.43
CA VAL A 269 9.41 0.60 -5.18
C VAL A 269 8.46 1.44 -6.02
N ASN A 270 7.83 2.43 -5.40
CA ASN A 270 7.06 3.46 -6.07
C ASN A 270 7.70 4.82 -5.78
N GLU A 271 8.45 5.33 -6.76
CA GLU A 271 9.22 6.58 -6.65
C GLU A 271 8.33 7.82 -6.59
N SER A 272 7.24 7.87 -7.36
CA SER A 272 6.32 9.00 -7.39
C SER A 272 5.66 9.26 -6.04
N LEU A 273 5.35 8.18 -5.33
CA LEU A 273 4.72 8.24 -4.01
C LEU A 273 5.73 8.12 -2.85
N ASN A 274 7.03 8.11 -3.14
CA ASN A 274 8.11 7.83 -2.19
C ASN A 274 7.77 6.67 -1.23
N SER A 275 7.42 5.51 -1.79
CA SER A 275 6.87 4.39 -1.01
C SER A 275 7.37 3.02 -1.45
N ILE A 276 7.32 2.07 -0.50
CA ILE A 276 7.73 0.68 -0.67
C ILE A 276 6.53 -0.22 -0.42
N VAL A 277 6.31 -1.24 -1.26
CA VAL A 277 5.22 -2.22 -1.18
C VAL A 277 5.78 -3.61 -0.92
#